data_AF-T0T7G0-F1
#
_entry.id   AF-T0T7G0-F1
#
_cell.length_a   1.000
_cell.length_b   1.000
_cell.length_c   1.000
_cell.angle_alpha   90.00
_cell.angle_beta   90.00
_cell.angle_gamma   90.00
#
_symmetry.space_group_name_H-M   'P 1'
#
loop_
_entity.id
_entity.type
_entity.pdbx_description
1 polymer ?
#
loop_
_entity_poly.entity_id
_entity_poly.type
_entity_poly.pdbx_seq_one_letter_code
_entity_poly.pdbx_strand_id
1 'polypeptide(L)'
;MGANMVNTMMEALVPSLEELSGGKSLMAILSNYATESLVTAECQVDLRYLSRNKDEAKELARKFHLASKLAQEDVYRASTHNKGIFNGIDAVVMATGNDWRAIEAGANTYACKDGQYRGLATWIFDEDAQVLRGQLTLPMPIATRGGSIGLNPTVKIAHDMLGHPDARQLARIIVSVGLAQNFAAVKALTSTGIQAGHMKLQAKSLALLAGAKDKEVAEVVKALLKAPHMNLETAQHILQNIRN
;
A
#
# COMPACT_ATOMS: atom_id res chain seq x y z
N MET A 1 -15.19 0.57 12.29
CA MET A 1 -14.76 -0.45 13.28
C MET A 1 -15.89 -0.99 14.14
N GLY A 2 -16.52 -0.22 15.05
CA GLY A 2 -17.77 -0.63 15.70
C GLY A 2 -17.74 -1.92 16.53
N ALA A 3 -16.57 -2.47 16.83
CA ALA A 3 -16.40 -3.79 17.43
C ALA A 3 -17.23 -3.97 18.72
N ASN A 4 -17.10 -3.04 19.67
CA ASN A 4 -17.85 -3.11 20.93
C ASN A 4 -19.36 -3.03 20.71
N MET A 5 -19.82 -2.19 19.78
CA MET A 5 -21.25 -2.06 19.47
C MET A 5 -21.82 -3.36 18.92
N VAL A 6 -21.13 -3.97 17.95
CA VAL A 6 -21.56 -5.24 17.35
C VAL A 6 -21.52 -6.36 18.39
N ASN A 7 -20.47 -6.46 19.21
CA ASN A 7 -20.38 -7.48 20.24
C ASN A 7 -21.51 -7.36 21.27
N THR A 8 -21.79 -6.15 21.77
CA THR A 8 -22.91 -5.93 22.70
C THR A 8 -24.25 -6.28 22.06
N MET A 9 -24.47 -5.94 20.79
CA MET A 9 -25.69 -6.34 20.08
C MET A 9 -25.78 -7.86 19.94
N MET A 10 -24.69 -8.54 19.57
CA MET A 10 -24.68 -10.00 19.43
C MET A 10 -24.93 -10.70 20.78
N GLU A 11 -24.27 -10.24 21.85
CA GLU A 11 -24.48 -10.74 23.22
C GLU A 11 -25.93 -10.59 23.67
N ALA A 12 -26.57 -9.45 23.36
CA ALA A 12 -27.98 -9.21 23.68
C ALA A 12 -28.93 -10.14 22.90
N LEU A 13 -28.54 -10.61 21.71
CA LEU A 13 -29.34 -11.52 20.90
C LEU A 13 -29.20 -12.99 21.31
N VAL A 14 -28.15 -13.37 22.05
CA VAL A 14 -27.86 -14.76 22.42
C VAL A 14 -29.06 -15.47 23.05
N PRO A 15 -29.75 -14.92 24.09
CA PRO A 15 -30.84 -15.63 24.75
C PRO A 15 -31.99 -15.96 23.79
N SER A 16 -32.39 -15.01 22.94
CA SER A 16 -33.46 -15.21 21.96
C SER A 16 -33.08 -16.23 20.88
N LEU A 17 -31.81 -16.26 20.46
CA LEU A 17 -31.34 -17.24 19.48
C LEU A 17 -31.23 -18.66 20.06
N GLU A 18 -30.85 -18.80 21.32
CA GLU A 18 -30.87 -20.09 22.02
C GLU A 18 -32.29 -20.61 22.18
N GLU A 19 -33.24 -19.75 22.59
CA GLU A 19 -34.66 -20.10 22.70
C GLU A 19 -35.24 -20.57 21.35
N LEU A 20 -34.96 -19.83 20.27
CA LEU A 20 -35.47 -20.16 18.94
C LEU A 20 -34.86 -21.44 18.36
N SER A 21 -33.59 -21.74 18.66
CA SER A 21 -32.88 -22.89 18.07
C SER A 21 -32.95 -24.15 18.94
N GLY A 22 -33.24 -24.03 20.23
CA GLY A 22 -33.06 -25.10 21.23
C GLY A 22 -31.59 -25.47 21.48
N GLY A 23 -30.64 -24.74 20.89
CA GLY A 23 -29.21 -24.96 21.01
C GLY A 23 -28.56 -24.12 22.12
N LYS A 24 -27.24 -24.26 22.25
CA LYS A 24 -26.41 -23.40 23.10
C LYS A 24 -25.48 -22.56 22.26
N SER A 25 -25.37 -21.27 22.56
CA SER A 25 -24.45 -20.35 21.93
C SER A 25 -23.02 -20.74 22.25
N LEU A 26 -22.17 -20.74 21.22
CA LEU A 26 -20.74 -20.95 21.36
C LEU A 26 -19.99 -19.63 21.58
N MET A 27 -20.33 -18.60 20.81
CA MET A 27 -19.69 -17.28 20.84
C MET A 27 -20.56 -16.21 20.18
N ALA A 28 -20.36 -14.97 20.60
CA ALA A 28 -21.00 -13.78 20.05
C ALA A 28 -19.90 -12.73 19.77
N ILE A 29 -19.46 -12.63 18.52
CA ILE A 29 -18.30 -11.80 18.17
C ILE A 29 -18.45 -11.26 16.74
N LEU A 30 -17.95 -10.05 16.49
CA LEU A 30 -17.83 -9.53 15.13
C LEU A 30 -16.95 -10.41 14.23
N SER A 31 -17.15 -10.29 12.91
CA SER A 31 -16.21 -10.79 11.91
C SER A 31 -15.34 -9.66 11.37
N ASN A 32 -14.02 -9.87 11.29
CA ASN A 32 -13.11 -8.96 10.59
C ASN A 32 -13.13 -9.16 9.07
N TYR A 33 -13.76 -10.23 8.57
CA TYR A 33 -13.99 -10.42 7.13
C TYR A 33 -15.18 -9.56 6.69
N ALA A 34 -14.96 -8.24 6.65
CA ALA A 34 -16.00 -7.22 6.49
C ALA A 34 -16.45 -7.02 5.03
N THR A 35 -17.07 -8.04 4.43
CA THR A 35 -17.58 -8.02 3.05
C THR A 35 -18.69 -6.98 2.82
N GLU A 36 -19.35 -6.52 3.88
CA GLU A 36 -20.33 -5.41 3.83
C GLU A 36 -19.68 -4.02 3.84
N SER A 37 -18.35 -3.94 3.76
CA SER A 37 -17.57 -2.69 3.77
C SER A 37 -16.52 -2.66 2.66
N LEU A 38 -16.85 -3.22 1.50
CA LEU A 38 -15.97 -3.19 0.33
C LEU A 38 -15.84 -1.78 -0.23
N VAL A 39 -14.60 -1.41 -0.53
CA VAL A 39 -14.25 -0.16 -1.20
C VAL A 39 -13.36 -0.47 -2.40
N THR A 40 -13.71 0.10 -3.55
CA THR A 40 -12.96 -0.05 -4.80
C THR A 40 -12.30 1.28 -5.16
N ALA A 41 -11.01 1.24 -5.49
CA ALA A 41 -10.30 2.33 -6.15
C ALA A 41 -9.89 1.89 -7.56
N GLU A 42 -9.99 2.83 -8.50
CA GLU A 42 -9.63 2.63 -9.90
C GLU A 42 -8.77 3.80 -10.38
N CYS A 43 -7.88 3.52 -11.33
CA CYS A 43 -7.14 4.56 -12.02
C CYS A 43 -6.90 4.20 -13.49
N GLN A 44 -6.70 5.23 -14.30
CA GLN A 44 -6.29 5.12 -15.68
C GLN A 44 -5.02 5.96 -15.87
N VAL A 45 -3.97 5.32 -16.36
CA VAL A 45 -2.65 5.92 -16.53
C VAL A 45 -2.31 5.93 -18.01
N ASP A 46 -2.17 7.13 -18.59
CA ASP A 46 -1.61 7.31 -19.92
C ASP A 46 -0.15 6.82 -19.97
N LEU A 47 0.22 6.11 -21.04
CA LEU A 47 1.55 5.55 -21.23
C LEU A 47 2.67 6.59 -21.08
N ARG A 48 2.42 7.86 -21.41
CA ARG A 48 3.39 8.96 -21.24
C ARG A 48 3.85 9.15 -19.78
N TYR A 49 3.08 8.66 -18.81
CA TYR A 49 3.44 8.69 -17.38
C TYR A 49 4.26 7.45 -16.96
N LEU A 50 4.36 6.43 -17.81
CA LEU A 50 5.25 5.28 -17.61
C LEU A 50 6.67 5.62 -18.05
N SER A 51 6.84 6.06 -19.29
CA SER A 51 8.10 6.58 -19.85
C SER A 51 7.84 7.72 -20.85
N ARG A 52 8.85 8.58 -21.04
CA ARG A 52 8.87 9.59 -22.11
C ARG A 52 9.12 8.97 -23.50
N ASN A 53 9.77 7.80 -23.54
CA ASN A 53 9.93 7.03 -24.76
C ASN A 53 8.66 6.18 -24.98
N LYS A 54 8.02 6.33 -26.15
CA LYS A 54 6.75 5.66 -26.47
C LYS A 54 6.88 4.13 -26.51
N ASP A 55 7.95 3.62 -27.10
CA ASP A 55 8.15 2.18 -27.24
C ASP A 55 8.42 1.54 -25.88
N GLU A 56 9.26 2.19 -25.06
CA GLU A 56 9.51 1.78 -23.68
C GLU A 56 8.24 1.85 -22.83
N ALA A 57 7.43 2.89 -22.98
CA ALA A 57 6.19 3.03 -22.25
C ALA A 57 5.19 1.90 -22.58
N LYS A 58 5.11 1.51 -23.86
CA LYS A 58 4.29 0.38 -24.30
C LYS A 58 4.81 -0.95 -23.76
N GLU A 59 6.12 -1.15 -23.77
CA GLU A 59 6.75 -2.33 -23.17
C GLU A 59 6.50 -2.41 -21.66
N LEU A 60 6.66 -1.30 -20.94
CA LEU A 60 6.39 -1.21 -19.50
C LEU A 60 4.94 -1.53 -19.18
N ALA A 61 3.97 -1.04 -19.96
CA ALA A 61 2.56 -1.36 -19.76
C ALA A 61 2.26 -2.86 -19.93
N ARG A 62 2.85 -3.51 -20.95
CA ARG A 62 2.76 -4.96 -21.13
C ARG A 62 3.36 -5.73 -19.95
N LYS A 63 4.56 -5.32 -19.50
CA LYS A 63 5.18 -5.92 -18.30
C LYS A 63 4.33 -5.72 -17.05
N PHE A 64 3.66 -4.58 -16.91
CA PHE A 64 2.73 -4.29 -15.82
C PHE A 64 1.58 -5.27 -15.77
N HIS A 65 0.92 -5.46 -16.93
CA HIS A 65 -0.16 -6.43 -17.11
C HIS A 65 0.29 -7.85 -16.79
N LEU A 66 1.47 -8.26 -17.29
CA LEU A 66 2.05 -9.57 -17.01
C LEU A 66 2.40 -9.76 -15.53
N ALA A 67 2.94 -8.74 -14.87
CA ALA A 67 3.25 -8.79 -13.44
C ALA A 67 1.97 -8.92 -12.59
N SER A 68 0.88 -8.27 -13.02
CA SER A 68 -0.43 -8.45 -12.40
C SER A 68 -0.96 -9.87 -12.60
N LYS A 69 -0.85 -10.43 -13.82
CA LYS A 69 -1.23 -11.82 -14.09
C LYS A 69 -0.43 -12.82 -13.27
N LEU A 70 0.89 -12.63 -13.16
CA LEU A 70 1.73 -13.50 -12.35
C LEU A 70 1.26 -13.52 -10.88
N ALA A 71 0.84 -12.38 -10.33
CA ALA A 71 0.28 -12.32 -8.98
C ALA A 71 -1.11 -12.96 -8.86
N GLN A 72 -1.82 -13.21 -9.96
CA GLN A 72 -3.05 -14.00 -9.95
C GLN A 72 -2.74 -15.50 -9.94
N GLU A 73 -1.72 -15.95 -10.67
CA GLU A 73 -1.43 -17.39 -10.85
C GLU A 73 -0.54 -17.99 -9.75
N ASP A 74 0.44 -17.23 -9.24
CA ASP A 74 1.44 -17.70 -8.28
C ASP A 74 1.25 -17.06 -6.89
N VAL A 75 0.97 -17.90 -5.88
CA VAL A 75 0.79 -17.49 -4.49
C VAL A 75 2.05 -16.86 -3.88
N TYR A 76 3.25 -17.27 -4.29
CA TYR A 76 4.51 -16.68 -3.81
C TYR A 76 4.61 -15.23 -4.28
N ARG A 77 4.25 -14.98 -5.55
CA ARG A 77 4.17 -13.63 -6.08
C ARG A 77 3.01 -12.84 -5.47
N ALA A 78 1.81 -13.42 -5.35
CA ALA A 78 0.64 -12.80 -4.75
C ALA A 78 0.94 -12.26 -3.34
N SER A 79 1.60 -13.05 -2.50
CA SER A 79 1.99 -12.66 -1.15
C SER A 79 2.85 -11.39 -1.15
N THR A 80 3.82 -11.32 -2.06
CA THR A 80 4.72 -10.15 -2.17
C THR A 80 4.01 -8.95 -2.80
N HIS A 81 3.10 -9.19 -3.74
CA HIS A 81 2.28 -8.17 -4.38
C HIS A 81 1.36 -7.49 -3.36
N ASN A 82 0.68 -8.28 -2.52
CA ASN A 82 -0.22 -7.79 -1.47
C ASN A 82 0.55 -7.10 -0.36
N LYS A 83 1.68 -7.65 0.08
CA LYS A 83 2.60 -6.95 1.01
C LYS A 83 2.95 -5.55 0.53
N GLY A 84 3.20 -5.39 -0.77
CA GLY A 84 3.46 -4.08 -1.39
C GLY A 84 2.30 -3.09 -1.25
N ILE A 85 1.04 -3.55 -1.33
CA ILE A 85 -0.16 -2.74 -1.09
C ILE A 85 -0.21 -2.30 0.39
N PHE A 86 -0.01 -3.23 1.32
CA PHE A 86 -0.11 -2.96 2.75
C PHE A 86 0.99 -2.04 3.30
N ASN A 87 2.17 -1.99 2.67
CA ASN A 87 3.17 -0.96 3.00
C ASN A 87 2.58 0.47 2.99
N GLY A 88 1.63 0.75 2.08
CA GLY A 88 0.97 2.05 1.99
C GLY A 88 -0.27 2.14 2.86
N ILE A 89 -1.11 1.09 2.83
CA ILE A 89 -2.35 1.05 3.63
C ILE A 89 -2.05 1.16 5.12
N ASP A 90 -1.16 0.31 5.65
CA ASP A 90 -0.87 0.27 7.08
C ASP A 90 -0.28 1.58 7.58
N ALA A 91 0.53 2.25 6.77
CA ALA A 91 1.07 3.57 7.10
C ALA A 91 -0.04 4.60 7.35
N VAL A 92 -1.05 4.67 6.47
CA VAL A 92 -2.19 5.60 6.62
C VAL A 92 -3.12 5.15 7.73
N VAL A 93 -3.39 3.85 7.84
CA VAL A 93 -4.24 3.26 8.88
C VAL A 93 -3.66 3.56 10.28
N MET A 94 -2.36 3.35 10.47
CA MET A 94 -1.65 3.73 11.70
C MET A 94 -1.69 5.23 11.96
N ALA A 95 -1.36 6.05 10.96
CA ALA A 95 -1.34 7.51 11.10
C ALA A 95 -2.71 8.08 11.49
N THR A 96 -3.80 7.43 11.05
CA THR A 96 -5.18 7.86 11.33
C THR A 96 -5.80 7.15 12.55
N GLY A 97 -5.02 6.41 13.31
CA GLY A 97 -5.43 5.77 14.57
C GLY A 97 -6.38 4.58 14.40
N ASN A 98 -6.37 3.95 13.23
CA ASN A 98 -7.17 2.77 12.94
C ASN A 98 -6.38 1.47 13.21
N ASP A 99 -7.11 0.37 13.35
CA ASP A 99 -6.52 -0.96 13.59
C ASP A 99 -6.09 -1.61 12.27
N TRP A 100 -4.78 -1.64 12.01
CA TRP A 100 -4.25 -2.26 10.79
C TRP A 100 -4.40 -3.78 10.78
N ARG A 101 -4.46 -4.45 11.94
CA ARG A 101 -4.60 -5.92 12.01
C ARG A 101 -5.97 -6.34 11.50
N ALA A 102 -7.01 -5.57 11.80
CA ALA A 102 -8.35 -5.81 11.28
C ALA A 102 -8.41 -5.67 9.75
N ILE A 103 -7.72 -4.66 9.21
CA ILE A 103 -7.65 -4.42 7.76
C ILE A 103 -6.84 -5.54 7.07
N GLU A 104 -5.64 -5.86 7.57
CA GLU A 104 -4.79 -6.94 7.06
C GLU A 104 -5.52 -8.30 7.08
N ALA A 105 -6.17 -8.66 8.19
CA ALA A 105 -6.92 -9.91 8.28
C ALA A 105 -8.05 -9.97 7.23
N GLY A 106 -8.91 -8.95 7.18
CA GLY A 106 -10.03 -8.92 6.24
C GLY A 106 -9.58 -8.96 4.78
N ALA A 107 -8.56 -8.18 4.42
CA ALA A 107 -8.09 -8.10 3.05
C ALA A 107 -7.28 -9.32 2.60
N ASN A 108 -6.45 -9.94 3.46
CA ASN A 108 -5.78 -11.20 3.11
C ASN A 108 -6.77 -12.37 3.04
N THR A 109 -7.83 -12.39 3.85
CA THR A 109 -8.93 -13.36 3.66
C THR A 109 -9.67 -13.10 2.35
N TYR A 110 -9.93 -11.84 2.01
CA TYR A 110 -10.57 -11.46 0.74
C TYR A 110 -9.73 -11.85 -0.49
N ALA A 111 -8.40 -11.87 -0.36
CA ALA A 111 -7.49 -12.37 -1.41
C ALA A 111 -7.70 -13.85 -1.75
N CYS A 112 -8.34 -14.62 -0.86
CA CYS A 112 -8.66 -16.05 -1.04
C CYS A 112 -10.13 -16.33 -1.38
N LYS A 113 -10.96 -15.31 -1.61
CA LYS A 113 -12.41 -15.47 -1.76
C LYS A 113 -12.84 -16.45 -2.87
N ASP A 114 -11.99 -16.61 -3.89
CA ASP A 114 -12.21 -17.49 -5.05
C ASP A 114 -11.48 -18.84 -4.92
N GLY A 115 -11.10 -19.23 -3.70
CA GLY A 115 -10.49 -20.54 -3.38
C GLY A 115 -8.97 -20.61 -3.47
N GLN A 116 -8.30 -19.58 -4.01
CA GLN A 116 -6.83 -19.47 -4.05
C GLN A 116 -6.43 -18.05 -3.62
N TYR A 117 -5.33 -17.92 -2.86
CA TYR A 117 -4.76 -16.62 -2.51
C TYR A 117 -4.17 -15.94 -3.76
N ARG A 118 -4.71 -14.78 -4.13
CA ARG A 118 -4.31 -14.01 -5.33
C ARG A 118 -3.90 -12.57 -5.00
N GLY A 119 -3.27 -11.92 -5.98
CA GLY A 119 -3.01 -10.48 -5.93
C GLY A 119 -4.31 -9.69 -5.81
N LEU A 120 -4.37 -8.74 -4.88
CA LEU A 120 -5.56 -7.94 -4.60
C LEU A 120 -5.79 -6.82 -5.63
N ALA A 121 -4.72 -6.31 -6.24
CA ALA A 121 -4.80 -5.32 -7.30
C ALA A 121 -4.67 -5.99 -8.68
N THR A 122 -5.43 -5.49 -9.64
CA THR A 122 -5.36 -5.89 -11.04
C THR A 122 -4.92 -4.73 -11.90
N TRP A 123 -4.07 -5.03 -12.88
CA TRP A 123 -3.61 -4.07 -13.88
C TRP A 123 -3.80 -4.64 -15.28
N ILE A 124 -4.48 -3.88 -16.13
CA ILE A 124 -4.81 -4.25 -17.51
C ILE A 124 -4.26 -3.19 -18.44
N PHE A 125 -3.45 -3.61 -19.42
CA PHE A 125 -3.07 -2.73 -20.52
C PHE A 125 -4.12 -2.78 -21.61
N ASP A 126 -4.81 -1.66 -21.81
CA ASP A 126 -5.78 -1.43 -22.88
C ASP A 126 -5.02 -0.91 -24.11
N GLU A 127 -4.75 -1.82 -25.06
CA GLU A 127 -3.98 -1.48 -26.27
C GLU A 127 -4.74 -0.55 -27.20
N ASP A 128 -6.07 -0.58 -27.24
CA ASP A 128 -6.84 0.28 -28.13
C ASP A 128 -6.86 1.71 -27.62
N ALA A 129 -7.11 1.89 -26.33
CA ALA A 129 -7.10 3.21 -25.70
C ALA A 129 -5.69 3.72 -25.36
N GLN A 130 -4.65 2.91 -25.51
CA GLN A 130 -3.26 3.20 -25.12
C GLN A 130 -3.17 3.69 -23.66
N VAL A 131 -3.80 2.95 -22.74
CA VAL A 131 -3.77 3.28 -21.29
C VAL A 131 -3.63 2.03 -20.43
N LEU A 132 -3.01 2.21 -19.26
CA LEU A 132 -2.94 1.19 -18.23
C LEU A 132 -4.06 1.44 -17.20
N ARG A 133 -4.94 0.46 -16.99
CA ARG A 133 -6.05 0.53 -16.03
C ARG A 133 -5.70 -0.28 -14.78
N GLY A 134 -5.82 0.33 -13.61
CA GLY A 134 -5.59 -0.31 -12.32
C GLY A 134 -6.85 -0.35 -11.47
N GLN A 135 -7.07 -1.44 -10.75
CA GLN A 135 -8.20 -1.58 -9.82
C GLN A 135 -7.75 -2.30 -8.54
N LEU A 136 -8.30 -1.91 -7.40
CA LEU A 136 -8.12 -2.57 -6.10
C LEU A 136 -9.43 -2.51 -5.33
N THR A 137 -9.93 -3.66 -4.86
CA THR A 137 -11.13 -3.75 -4.02
C THR A 137 -10.80 -4.46 -2.71
N LEU A 138 -11.08 -3.82 -1.56
CA LEU A 138 -10.74 -4.35 -0.24
C LEU A 138 -11.87 -4.14 0.78
N PRO A 139 -12.05 -5.05 1.75
CA PRO A 139 -12.76 -4.74 2.99
C PRO A 139 -12.06 -3.60 3.72
N MET A 140 -12.76 -2.50 3.98
CA MET A 140 -12.17 -1.30 4.58
C MET A 140 -13.05 -0.69 5.69
N PRO A 141 -13.29 -1.41 6.82
CA PRO A 141 -14.15 -0.98 7.93
C PRO A 141 -13.51 0.11 8.83
N ILE A 142 -13.12 1.22 8.23
CA ILE A 142 -12.42 2.35 8.87
C ILE A 142 -13.34 3.16 9.79
N ALA A 143 -12.75 3.83 10.78
CA ALA A 143 -13.41 4.76 11.67
C ALA A 143 -12.70 6.13 11.68
N THR A 144 -13.47 7.17 11.96
CA THR A 144 -12.98 8.55 12.21
C THR A 144 -13.34 9.02 13.63
N ARG A 145 -13.96 8.14 14.43
CA ARG A 145 -14.33 8.36 15.83
C ARG A 145 -14.10 7.09 16.63
N GLY A 146 -13.86 7.25 17.93
CA GLY A 146 -13.67 6.16 18.88
C GLY A 146 -12.21 5.67 18.96
N GLY A 147 -11.94 4.84 19.97
CA GLY A 147 -10.61 4.26 20.20
C GLY A 147 -9.53 5.33 20.44
N SER A 148 -8.34 5.09 19.89
CA SER A 148 -7.17 5.98 20.01
C SER A 148 -7.29 7.29 19.23
N ILE A 149 -8.28 7.42 18.32
CA ILE A 149 -8.43 8.57 17.43
C ILE A 149 -8.64 9.88 18.20
N GLY A 150 -9.37 9.83 19.32
CA GLY A 150 -9.62 10.99 20.17
C GLY A 150 -8.53 11.24 21.23
N LEU A 151 -7.59 10.32 21.40
CA LEU A 151 -6.61 10.33 22.50
C LEU A 151 -5.20 10.68 22.03
N ASN A 152 -4.80 10.23 20.83
CA ASN A 152 -3.46 10.47 20.30
C ASN A 152 -3.41 11.80 19.52
N PRO A 153 -2.63 12.81 19.98
CA PRO A 153 -2.55 14.11 19.31
C PRO A 153 -2.05 14.02 17.86
N THR A 154 -1.16 13.09 17.54
CA THR A 154 -0.64 12.95 16.16
C THR A 154 -1.70 12.41 15.20
N VAL A 155 -2.61 11.58 15.69
CA VAL A 155 -3.77 11.11 14.90
C VAL A 155 -4.67 12.29 14.56
N LYS A 156 -4.96 13.17 15.53
CA LYS A 156 -5.76 14.37 15.27
C LYS A 156 -5.15 15.22 14.14
N ILE A 157 -3.84 15.46 14.21
CA ILE A 157 -3.11 16.19 13.16
C ILE A 157 -3.26 15.50 11.78
N ALA A 158 -3.17 14.18 11.72
CA ALA A 158 -3.37 13.44 10.47
C ALA A 158 -4.78 13.62 9.89
N HIS A 159 -5.82 13.62 10.73
CA HIS A 159 -7.20 13.92 10.29
C HIS A 159 -7.35 15.38 9.85
N ASP A 160 -6.71 16.33 10.54
CA ASP A 160 -6.70 17.76 10.16
C ASP A 160 -6.04 17.95 8.78
N MET A 161 -4.88 17.32 8.54
CA MET A 161 -4.16 17.35 7.25
C MET A 161 -4.97 16.77 6.10
N LEU A 162 -5.81 15.76 6.38
CA LEU A 162 -6.71 15.15 5.40
C LEU A 162 -8.01 15.93 5.20
N GLY A 163 -8.22 17.04 5.91
CA GLY A 163 -9.44 17.85 5.81
C GLY A 163 -10.66 17.23 6.50
N HIS A 164 -10.46 16.49 7.59
CA HIS A 164 -11.51 15.84 8.38
C HIS A 164 -12.48 14.97 7.54
N PRO A 165 -11.97 13.97 6.80
CA PRO A 165 -12.84 13.08 6.03
C PRO A 165 -13.78 12.30 6.94
N ASP A 166 -14.98 11.96 6.44
CA ASP A 166 -15.81 10.93 7.06
C ASP A 166 -15.18 9.53 6.87
N ALA A 167 -15.72 8.51 7.56
CA ALA A 167 -15.16 7.16 7.50
C ALA A 167 -15.15 6.56 6.07
N ARG A 168 -16.15 6.88 5.24
CA ARG A 168 -16.24 6.41 3.86
C ARG A 168 -15.24 7.12 2.95
N GLN A 169 -15.02 8.41 3.16
CA GLN A 169 -14.00 9.19 2.47
C GLN A 169 -12.61 8.70 2.85
N LEU A 170 -12.33 8.51 4.14
CA LEU A 170 -11.05 8.00 4.59
C LEU A 170 -10.75 6.59 4.05
N ALA A 171 -11.76 5.70 4.05
CA ALA A 171 -11.63 4.37 3.45
C ALA A 171 -11.25 4.43 1.96
N ARG A 172 -11.89 5.32 1.18
CA ARG A 172 -11.55 5.56 -0.24
C ARG A 172 -10.11 6.05 -0.41
N ILE A 173 -9.68 7.02 0.40
CA ILE A 173 -8.29 7.52 0.41
C ILE A 173 -7.30 6.38 0.65
N ILE A 174 -7.55 5.53 1.65
CA ILE A 174 -6.66 4.43 2.01
C ILE A 174 -6.54 3.40 0.87
N VAL A 175 -7.65 2.98 0.25
CA VAL A 175 -7.61 2.04 -0.88
C VAL A 175 -6.89 2.67 -2.08
N SER A 176 -7.11 3.96 -2.36
CA SER A 176 -6.35 4.69 -3.40
C SER A 176 -4.85 4.73 -3.12
N VAL A 177 -4.43 4.93 -1.88
CA VAL A 177 -3.02 4.85 -1.47
C VAL A 177 -2.47 3.45 -1.68
N GLY A 178 -3.24 2.41 -1.33
CA GLY A 178 -2.86 1.01 -1.59
C GLY A 178 -2.61 0.74 -3.08
N LEU A 179 -3.50 1.22 -3.96
CA LEU A 179 -3.34 1.08 -5.41
C LEU A 179 -2.13 1.88 -5.93
N ALA A 180 -1.89 3.09 -5.41
CA ALA A 180 -0.72 3.90 -5.77
C ALA A 180 0.60 3.25 -5.31
N GLN A 181 0.62 2.66 -4.11
CA GLN A 181 1.78 1.96 -3.59
C GLN A 181 2.09 0.71 -4.42
N ASN A 182 1.05 -0.04 -4.81
CA ASN A 182 1.17 -1.16 -5.74
C ASN A 182 1.70 -0.71 -7.10
N PHE A 183 1.18 0.40 -7.62
CA PHE A 183 1.63 0.96 -8.89
C PHE A 183 3.14 1.22 -8.88
N ALA A 184 3.62 1.93 -7.85
CA ALA A 184 5.03 2.26 -7.71
C ALA A 184 5.90 0.99 -7.60
N ALA A 185 5.46 -0.01 -6.84
CA ALA A 185 6.18 -1.27 -6.66
C ALA A 185 6.28 -2.06 -7.97
N VAL A 186 5.16 -2.22 -8.70
CA VAL A 186 5.15 -2.94 -9.98
C VAL A 186 5.98 -2.17 -11.02
N LYS A 187 5.83 -0.84 -11.13
CA LYS A 187 6.63 -0.01 -12.03
C LYS A 187 8.13 -0.19 -11.78
N ALA A 188 8.56 -0.21 -10.52
CA ALA A 188 9.97 -0.40 -10.17
C ALA A 188 10.47 -1.80 -10.55
N LEU A 189 9.64 -2.84 -10.38
CA LEU A 189 9.99 -4.22 -10.73
C LEU A 189 10.06 -4.46 -12.23
N THR A 190 9.20 -3.80 -13.02
CA THR A 190 9.11 -4.01 -14.47
C THR A 190 10.05 -3.11 -15.29
N SER A 191 10.68 -2.12 -14.65
CA SER A 191 11.65 -1.21 -15.28
C SER A 191 13.10 -1.66 -15.00
N THR A 192 13.91 -0.84 -14.33
CA THR A 192 15.32 -1.12 -14.02
C THR A 192 15.52 -2.02 -12.79
N GLY A 193 14.43 -2.45 -12.14
CA GLY A 193 14.44 -3.24 -10.92
C GLY A 193 14.51 -2.40 -9.64
N ILE A 194 13.98 -2.95 -8.53
CA ILE A 194 13.95 -2.28 -7.21
C ILE A 194 15.35 -1.96 -6.69
N GLN A 195 16.33 -2.82 -6.97
CA GLN A 195 17.70 -2.67 -6.46
C GLN A 195 18.35 -1.37 -6.93
N ALA A 196 18.15 -0.97 -8.19
CA ALA A 196 18.67 0.30 -8.69
C ALA A 196 18.08 1.51 -7.94
N GLY A 197 16.79 1.45 -7.59
CA GLY A 197 16.13 2.47 -6.78
C GLY A 197 16.64 2.51 -5.34
N HIS A 198 16.78 1.35 -4.70
CA HIS A 198 17.32 1.21 -3.34
C HIS A 198 18.76 1.71 -3.26
N MET A 199 19.59 1.37 -4.24
CA MET A 199 20.97 1.85 -4.33
C MET A 199 21.02 3.37 -4.44
N LYS A 200 20.11 4.00 -5.20
CA LYS A 200 20.04 5.46 -5.30
C LYS A 200 19.61 6.12 -3.99
N LEU A 201 18.67 5.51 -3.25
CA LEU A 201 18.24 5.97 -1.92
C LEU A 201 19.37 5.81 -0.89
N GLN A 202 20.02 4.65 -0.85
CA GLN A 202 21.17 4.40 0.02
C GLN A 202 22.31 5.37 -0.28
N ALA A 203 22.62 5.60 -1.55
CA ALA A 203 23.62 6.58 -1.95
C ALA A 203 23.25 8.00 -1.50
N LYS A 204 21.96 8.38 -1.56
CA LYS A 204 21.49 9.67 -1.06
C LYS A 204 21.66 9.78 0.47
N SER A 205 21.31 8.74 1.22
CA SER A 205 21.51 8.70 2.67
C SER A 205 23.00 8.82 3.04
N LEU A 206 23.88 8.11 2.33
CA LEU A 206 25.33 8.21 2.53
C LEU A 206 25.87 9.60 2.18
N ALA A 207 25.38 10.23 1.10
CA ALA A 207 25.76 11.59 0.75
C ALA A 207 25.39 12.60 1.84
N LEU A 208 24.16 12.49 2.38
CA LEU A 208 23.70 13.35 3.48
C LEU A 208 24.50 13.10 4.77
N LEU A 209 24.77 11.85 5.11
CA LEU A 209 25.61 11.47 6.27
C LEU A 209 27.05 11.96 6.13
N ALA A 210 27.60 11.99 4.90
CA ALA A 210 28.89 12.57 4.61
C ALA A 210 28.92 14.11 4.74
N GLY A 211 27.76 14.75 4.92
CA GLY A 211 27.64 16.20 5.08
C GLY A 211 27.44 16.97 3.77
N ALA A 212 26.94 16.31 2.71
CA ALA A 212 26.58 16.99 1.46
C ALA A 212 25.36 17.91 1.66
N LYS A 213 25.46 19.16 1.20
CA LYS A 213 24.36 20.11 1.13
C LYS A 213 23.46 19.78 -0.06
N ASP A 214 22.21 20.26 -0.07
CA ASP A 214 21.20 19.92 -1.09
C ASP A 214 21.69 20.06 -2.54
N LYS A 215 22.53 21.07 -2.83
CA LYS A 215 23.10 21.30 -4.16
C LYS A 215 24.17 20.28 -4.56
N GLU A 216 24.84 19.67 -3.58
CA GLU A 216 25.94 18.72 -3.76
C GLU A 216 25.44 17.26 -3.84
N VAL A 217 24.29 16.96 -3.21
CA VAL A 217 23.74 15.60 -3.10
C VAL A 217 23.64 14.90 -4.46
N ALA A 218 23.17 15.59 -5.50
CA ALA A 218 22.97 14.99 -6.81
C ALA A 218 24.29 14.51 -7.46
N GLU A 219 25.37 15.28 -7.32
CA GLU A 219 26.69 14.92 -7.86
C GLU A 219 27.33 13.82 -7.04
N VAL A 220 27.29 13.91 -5.70
CA VAL A 220 27.82 12.86 -4.82
C VAL A 220 27.13 11.53 -5.10
N VAL A 221 25.80 11.49 -5.20
CA VAL A 221 25.05 10.27 -5.53
C VAL A 221 25.47 9.71 -6.88
N LYS A 222 25.64 10.56 -7.90
CA LYS A 222 26.03 10.12 -9.25
C LYS A 222 27.43 9.49 -9.27
N ALA A 223 28.38 10.05 -8.51
CA ALA A 223 29.72 9.51 -8.37
C ALA A 223 29.74 8.24 -7.52
N LEU A 224 28.98 8.20 -6.42
CA LEU A 224 28.90 7.06 -5.50
C LEU A 224 28.30 5.81 -6.17
N LEU A 225 27.29 5.99 -7.04
CA LEU A 225 26.70 4.89 -7.81
C LEU A 225 27.65 4.28 -8.84
N LYS A 226 28.75 4.96 -9.17
CA LYS A 226 29.80 4.46 -10.07
C LYS A 226 31.05 3.98 -9.31
N ALA A 227 31.09 4.20 -8.00
CA ALA A 227 32.22 3.82 -7.18
C ALA A 227 32.23 2.30 -6.94
N PRO A 228 33.41 1.67 -6.79
CA PRO A 228 33.50 0.24 -6.53
C PRO A 228 32.90 -0.16 -5.18
N HIS A 229 32.91 0.76 -4.19
CA HIS A 229 32.36 0.53 -2.87
C HIS A 229 31.41 1.67 -2.46
N MET A 230 30.22 1.32 -1.99
CA MET A 230 29.19 2.26 -1.58
C MET A 230 29.11 2.34 -0.04
N ASN A 231 30.04 3.08 0.55
CA ASN A 231 30.14 3.28 2.00
C ASN A 231 30.35 4.77 2.34
N LEU A 232 30.34 5.09 3.63
CA LEU A 232 30.44 6.48 4.11
C LEU A 232 31.79 7.13 3.78
N GLU A 233 32.89 6.38 3.91
CA GLU A 233 34.24 6.84 3.60
C GLU A 233 34.38 7.27 2.13
N THR A 234 33.88 6.46 1.21
CA THR A 234 33.88 6.79 -0.22
C THR A 234 33.04 8.03 -0.51
N ALA A 235 31.90 8.20 0.18
CA ALA A 235 31.05 9.39 0.03
C ALA A 235 31.74 10.66 0.55
N GLN A 236 32.48 10.58 1.66
CA GLN A 236 33.26 11.70 2.19
C GLN A 236 34.39 12.10 1.24
N HIS A 237 35.14 11.13 0.70
CA HIS A 237 36.21 11.40 -0.26
C HIS A 237 35.69 12.04 -1.55
N ILE A 238 34.58 11.54 -2.10
CA ILE A 238 33.91 12.14 -3.27
C ILE A 238 33.46 13.57 -2.98
N LEU A 239 32.83 13.81 -1.81
CA LEU A 239 32.37 15.14 -1.42
C LEU A 239 33.53 16.13 -1.27
N GLN A 240 34.65 15.68 -0.70
CA GLN A 240 35.86 16.50 -0.57
C GLN A 240 36.44 16.88 -1.93
N ASN A 241 36.45 15.95 -2.88
CA ASN A 241 36.89 16.21 -4.25
C ASN A 241 35.96 17.14 -5.03
N ILE A 242 34.65 17.15 -4.73
CA ILE A 242 33.69 18.07 -5.36
C ILE A 242 33.85 19.50 -4.82
N ARG A 243 34.32 19.65 -3.57
CA ARG A 243 34.50 20.94 -2.90
C ARG A 243 35.85 21.62 -3.19
N ASN A 244 36.81 20.87 -3.71
CA ASN A 244 38.13 21.35 -4.13
C ASN A 244 38.13 21.70 -5.62
#